data_AF-A0A7X8V550-F1
#
_entry.id   AF-A0A7X8V550-F1
#
_cell.length_a   1.000
_cell.length_b   1.000
_cell.length_c   1.000
_cell.angle_alpha   90.00
_cell.angle_beta   90.00
_cell.angle_gamma   90.00
#
_symmetry.space_group_name_H-M   'P 1'
#
loop_
_entity.id
_entity.type
_entity.pdbx_description
1 polymer ?
#
loop_
_entity_poly.entity_id
_entity_poly.type
_entity_poly.pdbx_seq_one_letter_code
_entity_poly.pdbx_strand_id
1 'polypeptide(L)'
;MAAKQQRQIHKRVSIFIFILILIFILIRGLLIPGLAMPVFSGPDNALERTAAGIPVYARVTIAAVGDVMVHSPQFKAQYQRETGLYDFTNNFRFIKPYLLQPDLALANLETTFGGEALGYSGFPRFNTPDSLADALKDAGFDLIVTTNNHTLDTGMSGVFRTIDILRERGLQVIGTRKPEDEKSYIVKESNGIKIGFSAYTFETPRV
;
A
#
# COMPACT_ATOMS: atom_id res chain seq x y z
N MET A 1 46.21 -49.25 -3.38
CA MET A 1 46.94 -48.50 -2.33
C MET A 1 47.62 -47.23 -2.83
N ALA A 2 48.17 -47.18 -4.05
CA ALA A 2 48.95 -46.04 -4.59
C ALA A 2 48.21 -44.67 -4.64
N ALA A 3 46.93 -44.63 -5.00
CA ALA A 3 46.18 -43.37 -5.13
C ALA A 3 45.95 -42.64 -3.79
N LYS A 4 45.86 -43.37 -2.67
CA LYS A 4 45.67 -42.80 -1.32
C LYS A 4 46.96 -42.17 -0.81
N GLN A 5 48.11 -42.69 -1.24
CA GLN A 5 49.44 -42.18 -0.91
C GLN A 5 49.77 -40.90 -1.69
N GLN A 6 49.44 -40.83 -2.99
CA GLN A 6 49.60 -39.59 -3.78
C GLN A 6 48.75 -38.42 -3.25
N ARG A 7 47.49 -38.68 -2.87
CA ARG A 7 46.60 -37.63 -2.33
C ARG A 7 47.07 -37.10 -0.97
N GLN A 8 47.71 -37.96 -0.16
CA GLN A 8 48.33 -37.56 1.11
C GLN A 8 49.60 -36.71 0.89
N ILE A 9 50.40 -37.04 -0.12
CA ILE A 9 51.59 -36.26 -0.49
C ILE A 9 51.19 -34.86 -0.98
N HIS A 10 50.19 -34.73 -1.86
CA HIS A 10 49.73 -33.42 -2.32
C HIS A 10 49.17 -32.53 -1.20
N LYS A 11 48.40 -33.09 -0.26
CA LYS A 11 47.92 -32.31 0.90
C LYS A 11 49.08 -31.79 1.76
N ARG A 12 50.11 -32.61 1.99
CA ARG A 12 51.30 -32.19 2.78
C ARG A 12 52.10 -31.11 2.06
N VAL A 13 52.26 -31.21 0.74
CA VAL A 13 52.94 -30.19 -0.08
C VAL A 13 52.17 -28.86 -0.09
N SER A 14 50.84 -28.89 -0.24
CA SER A 14 50.01 -27.68 -0.21
C SER A 14 50.03 -26.98 1.15
N ILE A 15 50.01 -27.73 2.25
CA ILE A 15 50.12 -27.17 3.60
C ILE A 15 51.51 -26.54 3.79
N PHE A 16 52.57 -27.19 3.31
CA PHE A 16 53.93 -26.66 3.42
C PHE A 16 54.10 -25.36 2.62
N ILE A 17 53.56 -25.28 1.40
CA ILE A 17 53.56 -24.04 0.59
C ILE A 17 52.78 -22.93 1.28
N PHE A 18 51.63 -23.24 1.87
CA PHE A 18 50.82 -22.25 2.58
C PHE A 18 51.54 -21.69 3.81
N ILE A 19 52.23 -22.54 4.57
CA ILE A 19 53.06 -22.12 5.72
C ILE A 19 54.22 -21.24 5.25
N LEU A 20 54.89 -21.57 4.14
CA LEU A 20 55.95 -20.73 3.58
C LEU A 20 55.45 -19.34 3.15
N ILE A 21 54.24 -19.25 2.58
CA ILE A 21 53.62 -17.97 2.21
C ILE A 21 53.31 -17.13 3.45
N LEU A 22 52.75 -17.74 4.51
CA LEU A 22 52.46 -17.04 5.76
C LEU A 22 53.74 -16.54 6.45
N ILE A 23 54.79 -17.36 6.48
CA ILE A 23 56.09 -16.97 7.02
C ILE A 23 56.69 -15.81 6.19
N PHE A 24 56.58 -15.85 4.86
CA PHE A 24 57.04 -14.76 3.99
C PHE A 24 56.30 -13.44 4.25
N ILE A 25 54.97 -13.48 4.45
CA ILE A 25 54.16 -12.30 4.77
C ILE A 25 54.53 -11.75 6.16
N LEU A 26 54.76 -12.62 7.15
CA LEU A 26 55.18 -12.22 8.50
C LEU A 26 56.58 -11.59 8.50
N ILE A 27 57.54 -12.17 7.75
CA ILE A 27 58.89 -11.62 7.61
C ILE A 27 58.85 -10.26 6.88
N ARG A 28 58.00 -10.11 5.86
CA ARG A 28 57.76 -8.81 5.17
C ARG A 28 57.17 -7.76 6.11
N GLY A 29 56.24 -8.15 6.97
CA GLY A 29 55.62 -7.25 7.95
C GLY A 29 56.57 -6.81 9.07
N LEU A 30 57.58 -7.62 9.41
CA LEU A 30 58.53 -7.33 10.49
C LEU A 30 59.78 -6.55 10.01
N LEU A 31 60.17 -6.67 8.73
CA LEU A 31 61.38 -6.03 8.20
C LEU A 31 61.18 -4.63 7.60
N ILE A 32 59.94 -4.15 7.43
CA ILE A 32 59.66 -2.80 6.90
C ILE A 32 58.59 -2.10 7.75
N PRO A 33 58.94 -1.57 8.95
CA PRO A 33 58.06 -0.66 9.65
C PRO A 33 58.12 0.72 8.97
N GLY A 34 57.02 1.15 8.36
CA GLY A 34 56.81 2.58 8.04
C GLY A 34 57.10 3.04 6.61
N LEU A 35 56.64 2.34 5.57
CA LEU A 35 56.49 2.99 4.25
C LEU A 35 55.19 3.83 4.27
N ALA A 36 55.31 5.10 4.65
CA ALA A 36 54.27 6.09 4.43
C ALA A 36 53.94 6.10 2.92
N MET A 37 52.68 5.81 2.59
CA MET A 37 52.18 6.00 1.23
C MET A 37 52.34 7.48 0.86
N PRO A 38 52.86 7.82 -0.32
CA PRO A 38 52.90 9.20 -0.76
C PRO A 38 51.45 9.68 -0.88
N VAL A 39 51.09 10.66 -0.05
CA VAL A 39 49.86 11.43 -0.24
C VAL A 39 50.05 12.17 -1.56
N PHE A 40 49.35 11.74 -2.59
CA PHE A 40 49.27 12.46 -3.85
C PHE A 40 48.48 13.75 -3.58
N SER A 41 49.19 14.84 -3.30
CA SER A 41 48.66 16.20 -3.37
C SER A 41 48.41 16.54 -4.84
N GLY A 42 47.24 16.12 -5.34
CA GLY A 42 46.68 16.70 -6.56
C GLY A 42 46.47 18.21 -6.36
N PRO A 43 46.34 19.00 -7.44
CA PRO A 43 46.17 20.44 -7.33
C PRO A 43 44.95 20.74 -6.43
N ASP A 44 45.16 21.65 -5.48
CA ASP A 44 44.23 22.16 -4.45
C ASP A 44 42.97 22.84 -5.03
N ASN A 45 42.24 22.14 -5.90
CA ASN A 45 40.96 22.59 -6.46
C ASN A 45 39.84 21.58 -6.16
N ALA A 46 39.90 20.93 -4.99
CA ALA A 46 38.86 20.01 -4.51
C ALA A 46 38.05 20.57 -3.32
N LEU A 47 38.21 21.86 -2.99
CA LEU A 47 37.38 22.57 -1.99
C LEU A 47 36.38 23.55 -2.60
N GLU A 48 36.09 23.42 -3.89
CA GLU A 48 34.92 24.04 -4.51
C GLU A 48 33.96 22.97 -5.06
N ARG A 49 33.77 21.89 -4.30
CA ARG A 49 32.50 21.18 -4.33
C ARG A 49 31.47 22.10 -3.68
N THR A 50 30.94 23.00 -4.49
CA THR A 50 29.59 23.55 -4.33
C THR A 50 28.70 22.47 -3.73
N ALA A 51 27.94 22.82 -2.69
CA ALA A 51 26.91 21.99 -2.11
C ALA A 51 26.00 21.45 -3.23
N ALA A 52 26.35 20.29 -3.79
CA ALA A 52 25.50 19.56 -4.70
C ALA A 52 24.33 19.10 -3.83
N GLY A 53 23.24 19.86 -3.92
CA GLY A 53 22.11 19.76 -3.02
C GLY A 53 21.66 18.32 -2.85
N ILE A 54 21.37 17.95 -1.60
CA ILE A 54 20.69 16.69 -1.29
C ILE A 54 19.44 16.65 -2.19
N PRO A 55 19.27 15.61 -3.02
CA PRO A 55 18.09 15.53 -3.87
C PRO A 55 16.83 15.61 -3.02
N VAL A 56 16.01 16.63 -3.26
CA VAL A 56 14.71 16.79 -2.62
C VAL A 56 13.73 15.86 -3.35
N TYR A 57 13.40 14.73 -2.71
CA TYR A 57 12.38 13.83 -3.22
C TYR A 57 11.02 14.21 -2.65
N ALA A 58 10.04 14.42 -3.52
CA ALA A 58 8.64 14.35 -3.12
C ALA A 58 8.26 12.88 -2.90
N ARG A 59 7.47 12.60 -1.86
CA ARG A 59 6.95 11.27 -1.56
C ARG A 59 5.44 11.38 -1.34
N VAL A 60 4.71 10.42 -1.88
CA VAL A 60 3.31 10.20 -1.51
C VAL A 60 3.15 8.75 -1.05
N THR A 61 2.40 8.54 0.03
CA THR A 61 1.98 7.23 0.52
C THR A 61 0.49 7.06 0.32
N ILE A 62 0.08 5.92 -0.23
CA ILE A 62 -1.33 5.58 -0.47
C ILE A 62 -1.62 4.27 0.23
N ALA A 63 -2.66 4.23 1.06
CA ALA A 63 -3.24 2.97 1.53
C ALA A 63 -4.40 2.57 0.64
N ALA A 64 -4.40 1.30 0.23
CA ALA A 64 -5.48 0.69 -0.53
C ALA A 64 -6.01 -0.53 0.20
N VAL A 65 -7.31 -0.51 0.49
CA VAL A 65 -8.05 -1.64 1.06
C VAL A 65 -8.89 -2.26 -0.04
N GLY A 66 -9.02 -3.59 0.00
CA GLY A 66 -9.91 -4.33 -0.87
C GLY A 66 -11.38 -4.12 -0.51
N ASP A 67 -12.15 -5.18 -0.66
CA ASP A 67 -13.61 -5.09 -0.63
C ASP A 67 -14.15 -4.83 0.77
N VAL A 68 -14.92 -3.75 0.89
CA VAL A 68 -15.77 -3.43 2.02
C VAL A 68 -17.17 -3.89 1.65
N MET A 69 -17.51 -5.08 2.14
CA MET A 69 -18.81 -5.73 1.97
C MET A 69 -19.40 -6.13 3.33
N VAL A 70 -20.73 -6.22 3.39
CA VAL A 70 -21.45 -6.51 4.64
C VAL A 70 -22.48 -7.61 4.43
N HIS A 71 -22.16 -8.81 4.91
CA HIS A 71 -23.09 -9.93 4.98
C HIS A 71 -24.11 -9.76 6.10
N SER A 72 -25.19 -10.54 6.02
CA SER A 72 -26.31 -10.48 6.96
C SER A 72 -25.92 -10.56 8.45
N PRO A 73 -24.97 -11.42 8.87
CA PRO A 73 -24.53 -11.41 10.27
C PRO A 73 -23.83 -10.11 10.68
N GLN A 74 -23.12 -9.45 9.77
CA GLN A 74 -22.33 -8.25 10.06
C GLN A 74 -23.22 -7.03 10.33
N PHE A 75 -24.22 -6.74 9.48
CA PHE A 75 -25.13 -5.61 9.77
C PHE A 75 -26.02 -5.92 10.98
N LYS A 76 -26.43 -7.18 11.19
CA LYS A 76 -27.19 -7.57 12.39
C LYS A 76 -26.40 -7.32 13.68
N ALA A 77 -25.09 -7.56 13.65
CA ALA A 77 -24.21 -7.28 14.79
C ALA A 77 -24.00 -5.77 15.04
N GLN A 78 -24.18 -4.93 14.02
CA GLN A 78 -24.04 -3.48 14.12
C GLN A 78 -25.33 -2.76 14.53
N TYR A 79 -26.46 -3.47 14.63
CA TYR A 79 -27.72 -2.88 15.05
C TYR A 79 -27.75 -2.67 16.57
N GLN A 80 -27.96 -1.42 17.00
CA GLN A 80 -28.09 -1.02 18.39
C GLN A 80 -29.57 -0.93 18.76
N ARG A 81 -30.02 -1.80 19.68
CA ARG A 81 -31.45 -1.89 20.03
C ARG A 81 -31.94 -0.66 20.79
N GLU A 82 -31.05 -0.02 21.53
CA GLU A 82 -31.33 1.12 22.40
C GLU A 82 -31.64 2.39 21.59
N THR A 83 -30.95 2.56 20.45
CA THR A 83 -31.09 3.73 19.57
C THR A 83 -31.93 3.44 18.32
N GLY A 84 -32.08 2.16 17.95
CA GLY A 84 -32.70 1.76 16.70
C GLY A 84 -31.84 2.04 15.47
N LEU A 85 -30.56 2.32 15.66
CA LEU A 85 -29.62 2.71 14.61
C LEU A 85 -28.53 1.66 14.39
N TYR A 86 -27.84 1.75 13.26
CA TYR A 86 -26.68 0.92 12.93
C TYR A 86 -25.39 1.71 13.11
N ASP A 87 -24.35 1.07 13.65
CA ASP A 87 -23.01 1.67 13.81
C ASP A 87 -21.92 0.68 13.38
N PHE A 88 -21.14 1.07 12.37
CA PHE A 88 -20.06 0.25 11.80
C PHE A 88 -18.67 0.71 12.22
N THR A 89 -18.53 1.74 13.08
CA THR A 89 -17.23 2.34 13.44
C THR A 89 -16.27 1.33 14.08
N ASN A 90 -16.81 0.39 14.86
CA ASN A 90 -16.04 -0.68 15.50
C ASN A 90 -15.33 -1.61 14.50
N ASN A 91 -15.83 -1.75 13.26
CA ASN A 91 -15.23 -2.61 12.24
C ASN A 91 -13.85 -2.10 11.81
N PHE A 92 -13.63 -0.79 11.87
CA PHE A 92 -12.41 -0.15 11.41
C PHE A 92 -11.48 0.26 12.55
N ARG A 93 -11.89 0.13 13.82
CA ARG A 93 -11.16 0.67 14.98
C ARG A 93 -9.68 0.29 15.05
N PHE A 94 -9.34 -0.93 14.63
CA PHE A 94 -7.96 -1.44 14.69
C PHE A 94 -7.12 -1.05 13.47
N ILE A 95 -7.75 -0.71 12.35
CA ILE A 95 -7.04 -0.30 11.13
C ILE A 95 -6.99 1.22 10.96
N LYS A 96 -7.89 1.96 11.61
CA LYS A 96 -7.95 3.44 11.59
C LYS A 96 -6.58 4.10 11.81
N PRO A 97 -5.72 3.70 12.77
CA PRO A 97 -4.40 4.32 12.93
C PRO A 97 -3.48 4.16 11.71
N TYR A 98 -3.68 3.12 10.89
CA TYR A 98 -2.91 2.88 9.66
C TYR A 98 -3.52 3.57 8.44
N LEU A 99 -4.82 3.87 8.48
CA LEU A 99 -5.51 4.62 7.42
C LEU A 99 -5.30 6.13 7.55
N LEU A 100 -5.01 6.64 8.74
CA LEU A 100 -4.75 8.06 9.00
C LEU A 100 -3.29 8.49 8.77
N GLN A 101 -2.36 7.53 8.59
CA GLN A 101 -0.93 7.81 8.34
C GLN A 101 -0.59 8.18 6.88
N PRO A 102 -1.18 7.54 5.86
CA PRO A 102 -0.90 7.85 4.47
C PRO A 102 -1.45 9.21 4.04
N ASP A 103 -0.94 9.73 2.93
CA ASP A 103 -1.48 10.95 2.31
C ASP A 103 -2.88 10.73 1.70
N LEU A 104 -3.18 9.51 1.28
CA LEU A 104 -4.49 9.10 0.74
C LEU A 104 -4.84 7.67 1.18
N ALA A 105 -6.08 7.46 1.62
CA ALA A 105 -6.65 6.15 1.89
C ALA A 105 -7.86 5.87 0.99
N LEU A 106 -7.89 4.66 0.41
CA LEU A 106 -8.94 4.26 -0.53
C LEU A 106 -9.40 2.81 -0.32
N ALA A 107 -10.66 2.56 -0.66
CA ALA A 107 -11.32 1.27 -0.47
C ALA A 107 -12.24 0.93 -1.66
N ASN A 108 -12.43 -0.37 -1.93
CA ASN A 108 -13.49 -0.83 -2.84
C ASN A 108 -14.78 -1.08 -2.05
N LEU A 109 -15.85 -0.34 -2.35
CA LEU A 109 -17.15 -0.57 -1.74
C LEU A 109 -17.92 -1.60 -2.57
N GLU A 110 -17.92 -2.85 -2.12
CA GLU A 110 -18.61 -3.97 -2.77
C GLU A 110 -19.98 -4.23 -2.11
N THR A 111 -20.76 -3.16 -1.99
CA THR A 111 -22.14 -3.17 -1.52
C THR A 111 -22.83 -1.90 -2.04
N THR A 112 -24.15 -1.82 -1.88
CA THR A 112 -24.92 -0.63 -2.27
C THR A 112 -25.67 -0.04 -1.09
N PHE A 113 -25.99 1.25 -1.18
CA PHE A 113 -26.85 1.98 -0.27
C PHE A 113 -28.21 2.22 -0.94
N GLY A 114 -29.01 1.16 -1.08
CA GLY A 114 -30.35 1.21 -1.66
C GLY A 114 -31.42 1.77 -0.71
N GLY A 115 -31.10 1.88 0.58
CA GLY A 115 -31.98 2.42 1.62
C GLY A 115 -32.83 1.36 2.32
N GLU A 116 -33.37 1.72 3.48
CA GLU A 116 -34.12 0.82 4.37
C GLU A 116 -35.40 0.26 3.73
N ALA A 117 -36.08 1.06 2.90
CA ALA A 117 -37.34 0.66 2.26
C ALA A 117 -37.21 -0.56 1.33
N LEU A 118 -36.01 -0.81 0.77
CA LEU A 118 -35.71 -2.02 -0.01
C LEU A 118 -35.33 -3.23 0.87
N GLY A 119 -35.16 -3.01 2.17
CA GLY A 119 -34.67 -3.99 3.14
C GLY A 119 -33.15 -4.19 3.04
N TYR A 120 -32.48 -4.24 4.20
CA TYR A 120 -31.06 -4.55 4.25
C TYR A 120 -30.79 -6.03 4.01
N SER A 121 -29.75 -6.33 3.24
CA SER A 121 -29.43 -7.69 2.80
C SER A 121 -27.93 -7.86 2.61
N GLY A 122 -27.45 -9.09 2.87
CA GLY A 122 -26.14 -9.54 2.42
C GLY A 122 -26.25 -10.31 1.10
N PHE A 123 -25.26 -11.16 0.82
CA PHE A 123 -25.26 -12.06 -0.34
C PHE A 123 -26.62 -12.75 -0.58
N PRO A 124 -27.11 -12.86 -1.84
CA PRO A 124 -26.40 -12.55 -3.10
C PRO A 124 -26.59 -11.13 -3.63
N ARG A 125 -27.45 -10.31 -3.02
CA ARG A 125 -27.68 -8.92 -3.42
C ARG A 125 -27.56 -8.03 -2.20
N PHE A 126 -26.49 -7.28 -2.12
CA PHE A 126 -26.12 -6.48 -0.97
C PHE A 126 -26.84 -5.13 -0.95
N ASN A 127 -27.44 -4.82 0.19
CA ASN A 127 -27.96 -3.51 0.53
C ASN A 127 -27.62 -3.24 2.00
N THR A 128 -26.73 -2.29 2.25
CA THR A 128 -26.19 -2.01 3.58
C THR A 128 -26.76 -0.71 4.14
N PRO A 129 -26.94 -0.58 5.47
CA PRO A 129 -27.28 0.71 6.07
C PRO A 129 -26.26 1.80 5.73
N ASP A 130 -26.76 3.02 5.53
CA ASP A 130 -25.94 4.18 5.14
C ASP A 130 -24.84 4.50 6.17
N SER A 131 -25.01 4.08 7.43
CA SER A 131 -24.03 4.27 8.50
C SER A 131 -22.70 3.57 8.26
N LEU A 132 -22.62 2.66 7.29
CA LEU A 132 -21.32 2.16 6.82
C LEU A 132 -20.49 3.30 6.19
N ALA A 133 -21.11 4.22 5.46
CA ALA A 133 -20.41 5.37 4.89
C ALA A 133 -19.90 6.33 5.97
N ASP A 134 -20.65 6.48 7.08
CA ASP A 134 -20.18 7.25 8.25
C ASP A 134 -18.93 6.60 8.85
N ALA A 135 -18.94 5.27 9.00
CA ALA A 135 -17.79 4.52 9.51
C ALA A 135 -16.58 4.55 8.56
N LEU A 136 -16.79 4.53 7.24
CA LEU A 136 -15.73 4.71 6.25
C LEU A 136 -15.09 6.09 6.37
N LYS A 137 -15.90 7.14 6.52
CA LYS A 137 -15.39 8.49 6.71
C LYS A 137 -14.62 8.63 8.03
N ASP A 138 -15.18 8.10 9.12
CA ASP A 138 -14.53 8.10 10.43
C ASP A 138 -13.21 7.31 10.43
N ALA A 139 -13.14 6.20 9.69
CA ALA A 139 -11.94 5.39 9.57
C ALA A 139 -10.77 6.11 8.87
N GLY A 140 -11.05 7.20 8.13
CA GLY A 140 -10.05 8.00 7.45
C GLY A 140 -9.95 7.76 5.94
N PHE A 141 -10.92 7.08 5.31
CA PHE A 141 -10.91 6.93 3.86
C PHE A 141 -11.22 8.25 3.14
N ASP A 142 -10.54 8.48 2.02
CA ASP A 142 -10.71 9.66 1.17
C ASP A 142 -11.51 9.36 -0.10
N LEU A 143 -11.23 8.21 -0.73
CA LEU A 143 -11.71 7.86 -2.05
C LEU A 143 -12.23 6.42 -2.10
N ILE A 144 -13.46 6.27 -2.58
CA ILE A 144 -14.19 5.00 -2.60
C ILE A 144 -14.39 4.58 -4.05
N VAL A 145 -13.87 3.40 -4.37
CA VAL A 145 -14.13 2.72 -5.63
C VAL A 145 -15.50 2.05 -5.55
N THR A 146 -16.34 2.26 -6.56
CA THR A 146 -17.72 1.74 -6.59
C THR A 146 -18.02 0.85 -7.79
N THR A 147 -17.03 0.62 -8.66
CA THR A 147 -17.15 -0.34 -9.77
C THR A 147 -16.65 -1.70 -9.35
N ASN A 148 -17.58 -2.63 -9.24
CA ASN A 148 -17.36 -4.06 -8.98
C ASN A 148 -18.59 -4.86 -9.43
N ASN A 149 -18.57 -6.18 -9.24
CA ASN A 149 -19.67 -7.07 -9.58
C ASN A 149 -20.94 -6.88 -8.72
N HIS A 150 -20.92 -6.08 -7.65
CA HIS A 150 -22.11 -5.78 -6.84
C HIS A 150 -22.66 -4.36 -7.02
N THR A 151 -22.13 -3.62 -8.01
CA THR A 151 -22.55 -2.25 -8.34
C THR A 151 -24.06 -2.08 -8.51
N LEU A 152 -24.73 -3.06 -9.11
CA LEU A 152 -26.15 -2.99 -9.48
C LEU A 152 -27.09 -3.79 -8.57
N ASP A 153 -26.66 -4.19 -7.37
CA ASP A 153 -27.46 -5.05 -6.48
C ASP A 153 -28.82 -4.45 -6.08
N THR A 154 -28.89 -3.12 -6.01
CA THR A 154 -30.13 -2.35 -5.76
C THR A 154 -30.58 -1.55 -6.99
N GLY A 155 -30.13 -1.95 -8.18
CA GLY A 155 -30.45 -1.34 -9.46
C GLY A 155 -29.86 0.05 -9.68
N MET A 156 -30.26 0.71 -10.75
CA MET A 156 -29.74 2.03 -11.14
C MET A 156 -30.04 3.13 -10.11
N SER A 157 -31.21 3.10 -9.48
CA SER A 157 -31.53 4.02 -8.39
C SER A 157 -30.60 3.82 -7.20
N GLY A 158 -30.25 2.56 -6.89
CA GLY A 158 -29.28 2.19 -5.88
C GLY A 158 -27.87 2.71 -6.17
N VAL A 159 -27.42 2.65 -7.43
CA VAL A 159 -26.14 3.25 -7.85
C VAL A 159 -26.11 4.74 -7.56
N PHE A 160 -27.10 5.48 -8.03
CA PHE A 160 -27.15 6.94 -7.84
C PHE A 160 -27.25 7.33 -6.37
N ARG A 161 -28.06 6.60 -5.60
CA ARG A 161 -28.16 6.81 -4.16
C ARG A 161 -26.86 6.50 -3.44
N THR A 162 -26.15 5.44 -3.84
CA THR A 162 -24.83 5.09 -3.27
C THR A 162 -23.82 6.22 -3.50
N ILE A 163 -23.80 6.80 -4.70
CA ILE A 163 -22.98 7.98 -5.02
C ILE A 163 -23.32 9.15 -4.08
N ASP A 164 -24.62 9.43 -3.89
CA ASP A 164 -25.08 10.55 -3.06
C ASP A 164 -24.70 10.37 -1.59
N ILE A 165 -24.98 9.20 -1.01
CA ILE A 165 -24.67 8.89 0.39
C ILE A 165 -23.18 9.07 0.68
N LEU A 166 -22.31 8.57 -0.21
CA LEU A 166 -20.86 8.73 -0.07
C LEU A 166 -20.44 10.20 -0.14
N ARG A 167 -20.93 10.94 -1.13
CA ARG A 167 -20.58 12.36 -1.34
C ARG A 167 -21.07 13.26 -0.21
N GLU A 168 -22.27 13.03 0.30
CA GLU A 168 -22.85 13.74 1.45
C GLU A 168 -21.96 13.65 2.69
N ARG A 169 -21.21 12.54 2.84
CA ARG A 169 -20.27 12.30 3.94
C ARG A 169 -18.84 12.76 3.63
N GLY A 170 -18.65 13.46 2.52
CA GLY A 170 -17.35 13.98 2.10
C GLY A 170 -16.37 12.88 1.69
N LEU A 171 -16.88 11.73 1.21
CA LEU A 171 -16.09 10.71 0.52
C LEU A 171 -16.13 11.00 -0.98
N GLN A 172 -14.97 10.88 -1.62
CA GLN A 172 -14.93 10.94 -3.07
C GLN A 172 -15.30 9.58 -3.66
N VAL A 173 -15.95 9.61 -4.82
CA VAL A 173 -16.42 8.40 -5.50
C VAL A 173 -15.73 8.30 -6.85
N ILE A 174 -15.14 7.13 -7.13
CA ILE A 174 -14.61 6.77 -8.45
C ILE A 174 -15.27 5.47 -8.94
N GLY A 175 -15.40 5.33 -10.26
CA GLY A 175 -15.98 4.17 -10.91
C GLY A 175 -17.38 4.43 -11.42
N THR A 176 -18.39 4.39 -10.54
CA THR A 176 -19.76 4.77 -10.91
C THR A 176 -19.88 6.29 -11.03
N ARG A 177 -20.74 6.73 -11.95
CA ARG A 177 -20.96 8.15 -12.24
C ARG A 177 -22.43 8.40 -12.53
N LYS A 178 -22.88 9.62 -12.21
CA LYS A 178 -24.16 10.11 -12.71
C LYS A 178 -24.00 10.52 -14.19
N PRO A 179 -25.09 10.59 -14.98
CA PRO A 179 -25.04 10.85 -16.42
C PRO A 179 -24.54 12.23 -16.82
N GLU A 180 -24.52 13.17 -15.87
CA GLU A 180 -23.89 14.49 -16.02
C GLU A 180 -22.41 14.31 -16.40
N ASP A 181 -21.77 15.31 -17.02
CA ASP A 181 -20.40 15.25 -17.62
C ASP A 181 -19.25 14.99 -16.60
N GLU A 182 -19.41 14.01 -15.73
CA GLU A 182 -18.44 13.54 -14.77
C GLU A 182 -17.33 12.79 -15.48
N LYS A 183 -16.11 13.24 -15.22
CA LYS A 183 -14.90 12.58 -15.70
C LYS A 183 -14.84 11.16 -15.17
N SER A 184 -14.38 10.22 -15.98
CA SER A 184 -14.11 8.84 -15.58
C SER A 184 -12.86 8.69 -14.71
N TYR A 185 -12.26 9.79 -14.28
CA TYR A 185 -11.04 9.83 -13.49
C TYR A 185 -11.07 10.98 -12.48
N ILE A 186 -10.31 10.82 -11.40
CA ILE A 186 -10.04 11.86 -10.41
C ILE A 186 -8.55 12.15 -10.41
N VAL A 187 -8.16 13.42 -10.30
CA VAL A 187 -6.76 13.81 -10.06
C VAL A 187 -6.65 14.43 -8.67
N LYS A 188 -5.78 13.88 -7.84
CA LYS A 188 -5.41 14.43 -6.54
C LYS A 188 -4.00 14.97 -6.58
N GLU A 189 -3.72 16.00 -5.79
CA GLU A 189 -2.38 16.49 -5.59
C GLU A 189 -2.01 16.30 -4.12
N SER A 190 -0.87 15.66 -3.85
CA SER A 190 -0.28 15.56 -2.52
C SER A 190 1.23 15.68 -2.62
N ASN A 191 1.84 16.44 -1.71
CA ASN A 191 3.28 16.69 -1.67
C ASN A 191 3.87 17.14 -3.03
N GLY A 192 3.10 17.91 -3.81
CA GLY A 192 3.46 18.38 -5.15
C GLY A 192 3.40 17.32 -6.26
N ILE A 193 2.90 16.11 -5.97
CA ILE A 193 2.70 15.01 -6.92
C ILE A 193 1.22 14.93 -7.30
N LYS A 194 0.92 14.97 -8.60
CA LYS A 194 -0.43 14.72 -9.13
C LYS A 194 -0.64 13.22 -9.38
N ILE A 195 -1.69 12.66 -8.80
CA ILE A 195 -2.03 11.24 -8.87
C ILE A 195 -3.40 11.11 -9.56
N GLY A 196 -3.45 10.35 -10.66
CA GLY A 196 -4.69 10.03 -11.37
C GLY A 196 -5.28 8.71 -10.91
N PHE A 197 -6.58 8.70 -10.64
CA PHE A 197 -7.35 7.50 -10.28
C PHE A 197 -8.43 7.25 -11.33
N SER A 198 -8.54 6.01 -11.78
CA SER A 198 -9.64 5.51 -12.62
C SER A 198 -10.00 4.11 -12.15
N ALA A 199 -11.28 3.75 -12.21
CA ALA A 199 -11.75 2.43 -11.79
C ALA A 199 -12.60 1.79 -12.88
N TYR A 200 -12.43 0.49 -13.06
CA TYR A 200 -13.06 -0.32 -14.11
C TYR A 200 -13.55 -1.63 -13.51
N THR A 201 -14.63 -2.18 -14.05
CA THR A 201 -15.06 -3.55 -13.78
C THR A 201 -15.17 -4.30 -15.10
N PHE A 202 -14.86 -5.60 -15.10
CA PHE A 202 -15.01 -6.47 -16.27
C PHE A 202 -16.49 -6.69 -16.58
N GLU A 203 -17.26 -7.01 -15.54
CA GLU A 203 -18.70 -7.22 -15.63
C GLU A 203 -19.42 -6.66 -14.41
N THR A 204 -20.71 -6.46 -14.59
CA THR A 204 -21.68 -6.16 -13.54
C THR A 204 -22.96 -6.92 -13.91
N PRO A 205 -23.72 -7.47 -12.95
CA PRO A 205 -24.96 -8.19 -13.20
C PRO A 205 -25.86 -7.38 -14.12
N ARG A 206 -26.53 -8.05 -15.06
CA ARG A 206 -27.53 -7.40 -15.91
C ARG A 206 -28.75 -7.09 -15.05
N VAL A 207 -29.24 -5.85 -15.16
CA VAL A 207 -30.51 -5.41 -14.57
C VAL A 207 -31.68 -6.06 -15.31
#